data_AF-A0A7W6BEE2-F1
#
_entry.id   AF-A0A7W6BEE2-F1
#
_cell.length_a   1.000
_cell.length_b   1.000
_cell.length_c   1.000
_cell.angle_alpha   90.00
_cell.angle_beta   90.00
_cell.angle_gamma   90.00
#
_symmetry.space_group_name_H-M   'P 1'
#
loop_
_entity.id
_entity.type
_entity.pdbx_description
1 polymer ?
#
loop_
_entity_poly.entity_id
_entity_poly.type
_entity_poly.pdbx_seq_one_letter_code
_entity_poly.pdbx_strand_id
1 'polypeptide(L)'
;MTQQTKDQTKSVPPLLELPVYQEKYCSQAVTDNALSYLWANRPDLVAAQAEVESRNFDNVYIMELAAIVEFFRDEASKHIEIPTTRLGMLDLLFEMSRRLRLALGIPAWEVRGRPLAESENGPMPDLPSYPIETGKGEMGLTQEMADRIIEAAYRAAPHLFFERVECLRRGGIWPYDSIHALAEVIKSTASPNDFNSIKHWGLEYLIRGEITYRLVKSCNINGVIADRVE
;
A
#
# COMPACT_ATOMS: atom_id res chain seq x y z
N MET A 1 21.61 37.62 12.25
CA MET A 1 21.93 36.19 12.05
C MET A 1 20.88 35.41 12.83
N THR A 2 19.97 34.61 12.25
CA THR A 2 20.04 33.86 11.00
C THR A 2 18.65 33.81 10.37
N GLN A 3 18.60 34.31 9.14
CA GLN A 3 17.49 34.39 8.22
C GLN A 3 17.42 33.05 7.48
N GLN A 4 17.11 31.97 8.21
CA GLN A 4 17.33 30.59 7.75
C GLN A 4 16.16 29.63 8.02
N THR A 5 14.93 30.14 8.04
CA THR A 5 13.71 29.32 8.14
C THR A 5 12.68 29.62 7.05
N LYS A 6 13.04 30.38 6.00
CA LYS A 6 12.07 30.84 4.98
C LYS A 6 12.24 30.32 3.55
N ASP A 7 13.18 29.41 3.28
CA ASP A 7 13.55 29.10 1.87
C ASP A 7 13.59 27.60 1.50
N GLN A 8 12.89 26.71 2.22
CA GLN A 8 12.85 25.27 1.85
C GLN A 8 11.48 24.71 1.48
N THR A 9 10.42 25.51 1.43
CA THR A 9 9.28 25.17 0.58
C THR A 9 9.64 25.52 -0.85
N LYS A 10 10.34 24.64 -1.57
CA LYS A 10 10.14 24.57 -3.03
C LYS A 10 8.63 24.53 -3.21
N SER A 11 8.04 25.56 -3.81
CA SER A 11 6.60 25.76 -3.80
C SER A 11 5.93 24.56 -4.46
N VAL A 12 5.43 23.62 -3.66
CA VAL A 12 4.54 22.59 -4.19
C VAL A 12 3.35 23.35 -4.77
N PRO A 13 3.08 23.23 -6.08
CA PRO A 13 1.95 23.93 -6.67
C PRO A 13 0.65 23.53 -5.95
N PRO A 14 -0.35 24.42 -5.87
CA PRO A 14 -1.60 24.11 -5.18
C PRO A 14 -2.20 22.81 -5.72
N LEU A 15 -2.85 22.06 -4.82
CA LEU A 15 -3.52 20.82 -5.18
C LEU A 15 -4.55 21.07 -6.28
N LEU A 16 -4.48 20.30 -7.35
CA LEU A 16 -5.46 20.38 -8.44
C LEU A 16 -6.81 19.84 -7.96
N GLU A 17 -7.87 20.58 -8.23
CA GLU A 17 -9.25 20.09 -8.08
C GLU A 17 -9.55 19.15 -9.24
N LEU A 18 -9.61 17.85 -8.95
CA LEU A 18 -9.85 16.81 -9.92
C LEU A 18 -10.99 15.90 -9.43
N PRO A 19 -11.87 15.41 -10.32
CA PRO A 19 -12.74 14.31 -9.99
C PRO A 19 -11.91 13.14 -9.45
N VAL A 20 -12.34 12.52 -8.35
CA VAL A 20 -11.69 11.32 -7.82
C VAL A 20 -11.80 10.20 -8.84
N TYR A 21 -10.78 9.36 -8.90
CA TYR A 21 -10.69 8.27 -9.86
C TYR A 21 -11.87 7.30 -9.73
N GLN A 22 -12.30 7.02 -8.50
CA GLN A 22 -13.49 6.24 -8.19
C GLN A 22 -14.05 6.64 -6.83
N GLU A 23 -15.37 6.73 -6.72
CA GLU A 23 -16.07 6.92 -5.44
C GLU A 23 -16.44 5.56 -4.83
N LYS A 24 -15.44 4.70 -4.58
CA LYS A 24 -15.68 3.34 -4.07
C LYS A 24 -15.58 3.28 -2.54
N TYR A 25 -14.44 3.72 -1.98
CA TYR A 25 -14.20 3.65 -0.53
C TYR A 25 -13.91 5.01 0.10
N CYS A 26 -13.72 6.05 -0.72
CA CYS A 26 -13.60 7.44 -0.31
C CYS A 26 -14.39 8.32 -1.29
N SER A 27 -15.25 9.20 -0.78
CA SER A 27 -16.06 10.10 -1.62
C SER A 27 -15.24 11.30 -2.10
N GLN A 28 -15.73 11.97 -3.15
CA GLN A 28 -15.15 13.24 -3.61
C GLN A 28 -15.07 14.26 -2.46
N ALA A 29 -16.18 14.43 -1.71
CA ALA A 29 -16.27 15.42 -0.63
C ALA A 29 -15.27 15.14 0.50
N VAL A 30 -15.12 13.87 0.92
CA VAL A 30 -14.13 13.49 1.94
C VAL A 30 -12.72 13.70 1.42
N THR A 31 -12.45 13.34 0.16
CA THR A 31 -11.13 13.51 -0.46
C THR A 31 -10.73 14.98 -0.52
N ASP A 32 -11.59 15.84 -1.07
CA ASP A 32 -11.30 17.27 -1.22
C ASP A 32 -11.08 17.93 0.15
N ASN A 33 -11.97 17.67 1.11
CA ASN A 33 -11.86 18.23 2.45
C ASN A 33 -10.58 17.75 3.16
N ALA A 34 -10.26 16.45 3.10
CA ALA A 34 -9.07 15.89 3.72
C ALA A 34 -7.78 16.45 3.12
N LEU A 35 -7.69 16.54 1.78
CA LEU A 35 -6.49 17.06 1.12
C LEU A 35 -6.34 18.57 1.32
N SER A 36 -7.42 19.35 1.31
CA SER A 36 -7.39 20.77 1.67
C SER A 36 -6.94 20.98 3.12
N TYR A 37 -7.44 20.16 4.05
CA TYR A 37 -7.04 20.24 5.45
C TYR A 37 -5.57 19.87 5.66
N LEU A 38 -5.08 18.82 5.00
CA LEU A 38 -3.66 18.45 5.01
C LEU A 38 -2.77 19.60 4.51
N TRP A 39 -3.15 20.22 3.39
CA TRP A 39 -2.40 21.33 2.80
C TRP A 39 -2.31 22.56 3.71
N ALA A 40 -3.39 22.86 4.42
CA ALA A 40 -3.46 24.01 5.32
C ALA A 40 -2.71 23.79 6.64
N ASN A 41 -2.70 22.55 7.16
CA ASN A 41 -2.22 22.27 8.52
C ASN A 41 -0.86 21.57 8.57
N ARG A 42 -0.51 20.77 7.55
CA ARG A 42 0.76 20.04 7.46
C ARG A 42 1.41 20.19 6.07
N PRO A 43 1.71 21.43 5.64
CA PRO A 43 2.39 21.66 4.36
C PRO A 43 3.79 21.02 4.30
N ASP A 44 4.40 20.73 5.44
CA ASP A 44 5.65 19.97 5.55
C ASP A 44 5.52 18.53 5.03
N LEU A 45 4.45 17.81 5.40
CA LEU A 45 4.19 16.45 4.92
C LEU A 45 3.89 16.44 3.42
N VAL A 46 3.16 17.45 2.95
CA VAL A 46 2.89 17.63 1.52
C VAL A 46 4.19 17.84 0.73
N ALA A 47 5.09 18.68 1.23
CA ALA A 47 6.39 18.94 0.60
C ALA A 47 7.28 17.70 0.58
N ALA A 48 7.33 16.95 1.69
CA ALA A 48 8.09 15.71 1.78
C ALA A 48 7.55 14.66 0.79
N GLN A 49 6.24 14.45 0.75
CA GLN A 49 5.61 13.53 -0.20
C GLN A 49 5.87 13.95 -1.65
N ALA A 50 5.73 15.24 -1.98
CA ALA A 50 6.01 15.77 -3.31
C ALA A 50 7.46 15.50 -3.75
N GLU A 51 8.42 15.62 -2.83
CA GLU A 51 9.81 15.29 -3.09
C GLU A 51 9.99 13.80 -3.44
N VAL A 52 9.35 12.90 -2.69
CA VAL A 52 9.50 11.46 -2.96
C VAL A 52 8.78 11.03 -4.24
N GLU A 53 7.61 11.61 -4.54
CA GLU A 53 6.90 11.38 -5.81
C GLU A 53 7.78 11.68 -7.03
N SER A 54 8.69 12.67 -6.91
CA SER A 54 9.61 13.07 -7.97
C SER A 54 10.84 12.17 -8.13
N ARG A 55 11.18 11.37 -7.10
CA ARG A 55 12.41 10.58 -7.04
C ARG A 55 12.19 9.07 -7.09
N ASN A 56 10.96 8.61 -6.87
CA ASN A 56 10.58 7.19 -6.89
C ASN A 56 11.42 6.32 -5.93
N PHE A 57 11.68 6.82 -4.71
CA PHE A 57 12.42 6.08 -3.66
C PHE A 57 11.46 5.25 -2.79
N ASP A 58 11.47 3.93 -2.95
CA ASP A 58 10.45 3.03 -2.39
C ASP A 58 10.34 3.05 -0.84
N ASN A 59 11.45 2.98 -0.09
CA ASN A 59 11.39 2.95 1.37
C ASN A 59 11.00 4.30 1.99
N VAL A 60 11.52 5.40 1.43
CA VAL A 60 11.18 6.75 1.89
C VAL A 60 9.71 7.04 1.57
N TYR A 61 9.21 6.55 0.43
CA TYR A 61 7.81 6.71 0.02
C TYR A 61 6.83 6.14 1.03
N ILE A 62 7.09 4.93 1.53
CA ILE A 62 6.23 4.29 2.52
C ILE A 62 6.26 5.05 3.85
N MET A 63 7.41 5.59 4.26
CA MET A 63 7.54 6.37 5.49
C MET A 63 6.75 7.68 5.42
N GLU A 64 6.84 8.41 4.30
CA GLU A 64 6.09 9.67 4.14
C GLU A 64 4.57 9.44 4.09
N LEU A 65 4.13 8.39 3.38
CA LEU A 65 2.72 8.00 3.41
C LEU A 65 2.25 7.60 4.81
N ALA A 66 3.08 6.91 5.59
CA ALA A 66 2.73 6.54 6.97
C ALA A 66 2.55 7.78 7.86
N ALA A 67 3.43 8.77 7.77
CA ALA A 67 3.30 10.03 8.52
C ALA A 67 2.00 10.77 8.17
N ILE A 68 1.58 10.73 6.91
CA ILE A 68 0.31 11.32 6.46
C ILE A 68 -0.90 10.54 7.02
N VAL A 69 -0.84 9.21 7.04
CA VAL A 69 -1.88 8.36 7.64
C VAL A 69 -2.00 8.63 9.15
N GLU A 70 -0.88 8.72 9.87
CA GLU A 70 -0.85 9.06 11.29
C GLU A 70 -1.48 10.43 11.54
N PHE A 71 -1.09 11.46 10.78
CA PHE A 71 -1.71 12.78 10.87
C PHE A 71 -3.24 12.72 10.65
N PHE A 72 -3.71 12.02 9.61
CA PHE A 72 -5.14 11.91 9.37
C PHE A 72 -5.87 11.27 10.55
N ARG A 73 -5.34 10.16 11.07
CA ARG A 73 -5.97 9.39 12.14
C ARG A 73 -5.94 10.09 13.49
N ASP A 74 -4.80 10.66 13.85
CA ASP A 74 -4.57 11.13 15.21
C ASP A 74 -4.89 12.61 15.39
N GLU A 75 -4.87 13.40 14.31
CA GLU A 75 -5.10 14.84 14.36
C GLU A 75 -6.31 15.25 13.51
N ALA A 76 -6.30 15.00 12.20
CA ALA A 76 -7.33 15.54 11.29
C ALA A 76 -8.73 14.98 11.61
N SER A 77 -8.83 13.71 12.02
CA SER A 77 -10.09 13.05 12.40
C SER A 77 -10.88 13.74 13.51
N LYS A 78 -10.22 14.60 14.30
CA LYS A 78 -10.85 15.41 15.35
C LYS A 78 -11.59 16.64 14.81
N HIS A 79 -11.32 17.01 13.56
CA HIS A 79 -11.78 18.27 12.97
C HIS A 79 -12.58 18.07 11.69
N ILE A 80 -12.26 17.04 10.92
CA ILE A 80 -12.90 16.73 9.65
C ILE A 80 -13.22 15.24 9.54
N GLU A 81 -14.18 14.91 8.68
CA GLU A 81 -14.43 13.53 8.30
C GLU A 81 -13.22 12.99 7.51
N ILE A 82 -12.74 11.81 7.89
CA ILE A 82 -11.69 11.06 7.20
C ILE A 82 -12.16 9.63 6.96
N PRO A 83 -11.59 8.92 5.96
CA PRO A 83 -11.88 7.50 5.78
C PRO A 83 -11.42 6.67 6.98
N THR A 84 -12.30 5.82 7.49
CA THR A 84 -12.04 4.96 8.65
C THR A 84 -11.53 3.57 8.26
N THR A 85 -11.73 3.16 7.02
CA THR A 85 -11.28 1.86 6.50
C THR A 85 -9.90 1.97 5.84
N ARG A 86 -9.16 0.85 5.77
CA ARG A 86 -7.86 0.83 5.06
C ARG A 86 -8.02 1.10 3.57
N LEU A 87 -9.08 0.59 2.94
CA LEU A 87 -9.37 0.84 1.53
C LEU A 87 -9.75 2.31 1.27
N GLY A 88 -10.50 2.95 2.16
CA GLY A 88 -10.80 4.37 2.05
C GLY A 88 -9.56 5.23 2.21
N MET A 89 -8.67 4.87 3.15
CA MET A 89 -7.37 5.54 3.29
C MET A 89 -6.48 5.34 2.06
N LEU A 90 -6.47 4.13 1.48
CA LEU A 90 -5.78 3.86 0.22
C LEU A 90 -6.31 4.73 -0.93
N ASP A 91 -7.62 4.84 -1.10
CA ASP A 91 -8.22 5.72 -2.11
C ASP A 91 -7.81 7.19 -1.88
N LEU A 92 -7.82 7.68 -0.64
CA LEU A 92 -7.36 9.03 -0.29
C LEU A 92 -5.88 9.28 -0.63
N LEU A 93 -4.99 8.34 -0.26
CA LEU A 93 -3.55 8.45 -0.55
C LEU A 93 -3.27 8.38 -2.05
N PHE A 94 -4.01 7.55 -2.79
CA PHE A 94 -3.90 7.47 -4.24
C PHE A 94 -4.33 8.78 -4.90
N GLU A 95 -5.43 9.40 -4.44
CA GLU A 95 -5.86 10.71 -4.93
C GLU A 95 -4.86 11.82 -4.62
N MET A 96 -4.27 11.82 -3.42
CA MET A 96 -3.20 12.74 -3.06
C MET A 96 -2.01 12.59 -4.02
N SER A 97 -1.52 11.36 -4.20
CA SER A 97 -0.41 11.05 -5.10
C SER A 97 -0.72 11.49 -6.53
N ARG A 98 -1.90 11.16 -7.04
CA ARG A 98 -2.35 11.54 -8.39
C ARG A 98 -2.34 13.06 -8.60
N ARG A 99 -2.92 13.81 -7.66
CA ARG A 99 -2.99 15.29 -7.73
C ARG A 99 -1.61 15.91 -7.60
N LEU A 100 -0.76 15.41 -6.69
CA LEU A 100 0.62 15.87 -6.53
C LEU A 100 1.45 15.66 -7.78
N ARG A 101 1.42 14.45 -8.36
CA ARG A 101 2.19 14.14 -9.57
C ARG A 101 1.79 15.03 -10.72
N LEU A 102 0.49 15.21 -10.95
CA LEU A 102 -0.02 16.10 -11.99
C LEU A 102 0.38 17.56 -11.75
N ALA A 103 0.31 18.04 -10.51
CA ALA A 103 0.77 19.38 -10.14
C ALA A 103 2.27 19.58 -10.42
N LEU A 104 3.07 18.52 -10.28
CA LEU A 104 4.51 18.51 -10.57
C LEU A 104 4.86 18.25 -12.05
N GLY A 105 3.86 18.09 -12.94
CA GLY A 105 4.08 17.76 -14.34
C GLY A 105 4.58 16.32 -14.57
N ILE A 106 4.38 15.44 -13.60
CA ILE A 106 4.76 14.02 -13.64
C ILE A 106 3.52 13.19 -13.99
N PRO A 107 3.65 12.12 -14.81
CA PRO A 107 2.53 11.23 -15.10
C PRO A 107 1.91 10.66 -13.82
N ALA A 108 0.59 10.79 -13.70
CA ALA A 108 -0.19 10.17 -12.63
C ALA A 108 0.00 8.64 -12.60
N TRP A 109 -0.16 8.05 -11.42
CA TRP A 109 -0.24 6.60 -11.32
C TRP A 109 -1.52 6.08 -11.97
N GLU A 110 -1.38 5.04 -12.78
CA GLU A 110 -2.51 4.31 -13.35
C GLU A 110 -2.88 3.14 -12.44
N VAL A 111 -4.17 2.85 -12.37
CA VAL A 111 -4.65 1.60 -11.76
C VAL A 111 -4.39 0.45 -12.73
N ARG A 112 -3.60 -0.53 -12.28
CA ARG A 112 -3.12 -1.66 -13.09
C ARG A 112 -3.97 -2.91 -12.86
N GLY A 113 -3.95 -3.82 -13.83
CA GLY A 113 -4.56 -5.14 -13.72
C GLY A 113 -6.06 -5.13 -13.38
N ARG A 114 -6.56 -6.28 -12.93
CA ARG A 114 -7.96 -6.49 -12.49
C ARG A 114 -8.04 -6.65 -10.97
N PRO A 115 -9.17 -6.32 -10.34
CA PRO A 115 -9.35 -6.60 -8.91
C PRO A 115 -9.37 -8.11 -8.64
N LEU A 116 -9.11 -8.50 -7.38
CA LEU A 116 -9.18 -9.91 -6.96
C LEU A 116 -10.61 -10.45 -7.00
N ALA A 117 -11.55 -9.62 -6.55
CA ALA A 117 -12.99 -9.88 -6.55
C ALA A 117 -13.73 -8.57 -6.89
N GLU A 118 -15.04 -8.61 -7.08
CA GLU A 118 -15.81 -7.39 -7.38
C GLU A 118 -15.85 -6.40 -6.21
N SER A 119 -15.83 -6.91 -4.97
CA SER A 119 -15.79 -6.14 -3.73
C SER A 119 -15.06 -6.89 -2.62
N GLU A 120 -14.69 -6.17 -1.56
CA GLU A 120 -14.03 -6.73 -0.36
C GLU A 120 -14.89 -7.81 0.36
N ASN A 121 -16.22 -7.73 0.23
CA ASN A 121 -17.18 -8.64 0.84
C ASN A 121 -17.81 -9.59 -0.21
N GLY A 122 -17.30 -9.56 -1.44
CA GLY A 122 -17.78 -10.41 -2.54
C GLY A 122 -17.22 -11.84 -2.48
N PRO A 123 -17.70 -12.73 -3.37
CA PRO A 123 -17.13 -14.06 -3.49
C PRO A 123 -15.67 -13.98 -3.92
N MET A 124 -14.77 -14.40 -3.03
CA MET A 124 -13.33 -14.40 -3.25
C MET A 124 -12.95 -15.63 -4.08
N PRO A 125 -12.19 -15.48 -5.18
CA PRO A 125 -11.82 -16.62 -6.02
C PRO A 125 -10.83 -17.52 -5.29
N ASP A 126 -10.70 -18.77 -5.74
CA ASP A 126 -9.62 -19.64 -5.28
C ASP A 126 -8.26 -19.04 -5.68
N LEU A 127 -7.30 -19.07 -4.75
CA LEU A 127 -5.93 -18.66 -5.05
C LEU A 127 -5.22 -19.76 -5.83
N PRO A 128 -4.73 -19.50 -7.05
CA PRO A 128 -3.92 -20.47 -7.76
C PRO A 128 -2.60 -20.72 -7.03
N SER A 129 -2.17 -21.97 -7.03
CA SER A 129 -0.79 -22.31 -6.67
C SER A 129 0.13 -21.94 -7.83
N TYR A 130 1.20 -21.23 -7.53
CA TYR A 130 2.29 -20.96 -8.46
C TYR A 130 3.59 -21.51 -7.86
N PRO A 131 4.56 -21.91 -8.72
CA PRO A 131 5.90 -22.24 -8.25
C PRO A 131 6.47 -21.08 -7.42
N ILE A 132 7.03 -21.40 -6.25
CA ILE A 132 7.74 -20.42 -5.43
C ILE A 132 8.85 -19.75 -6.23
N GLU A 133 9.12 -18.47 -5.96
CA GLU A 133 10.15 -17.72 -6.66
C GLU A 133 11.55 -18.32 -6.47
N THR A 134 12.34 -18.32 -7.54
CA THR A 134 13.71 -18.82 -7.55
C THR A 134 14.53 -18.18 -6.42
N GLY A 135 15.34 -18.97 -5.71
CA GLY A 135 16.16 -18.50 -4.58
C GLY A 135 15.48 -18.63 -3.22
N LYS A 136 14.14 -18.65 -3.12
CA LYS A 136 13.46 -18.87 -1.82
C LYS A 136 13.58 -20.31 -1.31
N GLY A 137 13.73 -21.27 -2.23
CA GLY A 137 14.05 -22.66 -1.88
C GLY A 137 15.39 -22.80 -1.14
N GLU A 138 16.38 -21.98 -1.49
CA GLU A 138 17.68 -21.95 -0.81
C GLU A 138 17.58 -21.39 0.61
N MET A 139 16.52 -20.62 0.89
CA MET A 139 16.20 -20.08 2.21
C MET A 139 15.38 -21.03 3.09
N GLY A 140 15.06 -22.23 2.58
CA GLY A 140 14.32 -23.28 3.31
C GLY A 140 12.81 -23.28 3.06
N LEU A 141 12.27 -22.36 2.26
CA LEU A 141 10.84 -22.34 1.94
C LEU A 141 10.54 -23.41 0.88
N THR A 142 9.68 -24.38 1.22
CA THR A 142 9.21 -25.39 0.26
C THR A 142 7.88 -24.99 -0.38
N GLN A 143 7.57 -25.56 -1.55
CA GLN A 143 6.28 -25.32 -2.22
C GLN A 143 5.09 -25.70 -1.33
N GLU A 144 5.15 -26.88 -0.71
CA GLU A 144 4.10 -27.38 0.19
C GLU A 144 3.89 -26.44 1.39
N MET A 145 4.99 -25.96 1.99
CA MET A 145 4.92 -25.01 3.10
C MET A 145 4.28 -23.68 2.66
N ALA A 146 4.71 -23.14 1.52
CA ALA A 146 4.14 -21.92 0.97
C ALA A 146 2.64 -22.08 0.66
N ASP A 147 2.26 -23.13 -0.07
CA ASP A 147 0.85 -23.41 -0.41
C ASP A 147 -0.02 -23.54 0.82
N ARG A 148 0.40 -24.37 1.79
CA ARG A 148 -0.36 -24.61 3.02
C ARG A 148 -0.55 -23.32 3.84
N ILE A 149 0.51 -22.55 4.04
CA ILE A 149 0.45 -21.32 4.85
C ILE A 149 -0.39 -20.26 4.14
N ILE A 150 -0.18 -20.06 2.83
CA ILE A 150 -0.92 -19.07 2.05
C ILE A 150 -2.41 -19.41 1.98
N GLU A 151 -2.76 -20.68 1.75
CA GLU A 151 -4.15 -21.14 1.74
C GLU A 151 -4.80 -20.97 3.11
N ALA A 152 -4.09 -21.28 4.20
CA ALA A 152 -4.58 -21.07 5.57
C ALA A 152 -4.80 -19.58 5.87
N ALA A 153 -3.83 -18.72 5.51
CA ALA A 153 -3.93 -17.28 5.68
C ALA A 153 -5.08 -16.68 4.84
N TYR A 154 -5.25 -17.14 3.61
CA TYR A 154 -6.33 -16.68 2.73
C TYR A 154 -7.71 -17.04 3.27
N ARG A 155 -7.88 -18.27 3.79
CA ARG A 155 -9.13 -18.68 4.45
C ARG A 155 -9.41 -17.88 5.71
N ALA A 156 -8.38 -17.58 6.51
CA ALA A 156 -8.53 -16.84 7.75
C ALA A 156 -8.87 -15.36 7.55
N ALA A 157 -8.29 -14.72 6.52
CA ALA A 157 -8.43 -13.28 6.30
C ALA A 157 -8.43 -12.90 4.80
N PRO A 158 -9.44 -13.31 4.02
CA PRO A 158 -9.46 -13.08 2.57
C PRO A 158 -9.51 -11.59 2.21
N HIS A 159 -10.13 -10.75 3.06
CA HIS A 159 -10.17 -9.30 2.90
C HIS A 159 -8.77 -8.67 2.84
N LEU A 160 -7.76 -9.21 3.55
CA LEU A 160 -6.38 -8.69 3.51
C LEU A 160 -5.72 -8.94 2.16
N PHE A 161 -6.09 -10.02 1.47
CA PHE A 161 -5.59 -10.32 0.12
C PHE A 161 -6.23 -9.40 -0.92
N PHE A 162 -7.52 -9.10 -0.73
CA PHE A 162 -8.20 -8.07 -1.52
C PHE A 162 -7.56 -6.69 -1.33
N GLU A 163 -7.35 -6.25 -0.09
CA GLU A 163 -6.63 -5.02 0.24
C GLU A 163 -5.23 -5.01 -0.40
N ARG A 164 -4.48 -6.12 -0.30
CA ARG A 164 -3.15 -6.26 -0.91
C ARG A 164 -3.20 -6.06 -2.42
N VAL A 165 -4.17 -6.66 -3.12
CA VAL A 165 -4.35 -6.43 -4.56
C VAL A 165 -4.64 -4.97 -4.85
N GLU A 166 -5.55 -4.34 -4.11
CA GLU A 166 -5.90 -2.94 -4.33
C GLU A 166 -4.70 -2.00 -4.15
N CYS A 167 -3.82 -2.25 -3.18
CA CYS A 167 -2.56 -1.52 -3.01
C CYS A 167 -1.60 -1.73 -4.20
N LEU A 168 -1.40 -2.99 -4.64
CA LEU A 168 -0.53 -3.33 -5.77
C LEU A 168 -1.00 -2.70 -7.08
N ARG A 169 -2.31 -2.68 -7.32
CA ARG A 169 -2.91 -2.07 -8.50
C ARG A 169 -2.69 -0.56 -8.55
N ARG A 170 -2.56 0.11 -7.40
CA ARG A 170 -2.35 1.57 -7.25
C ARG A 170 -0.88 1.95 -7.04
N GLY A 171 0.04 1.21 -7.67
CA GLY A 171 1.47 1.53 -7.63
C GLY A 171 2.20 1.07 -6.37
N GLY A 172 1.57 0.23 -5.54
CA GLY A 172 2.15 -0.18 -4.26
C GLY A 172 2.05 0.90 -3.19
N ILE A 173 0.97 1.70 -3.20
CA ILE A 173 0.63 2.59 -2.08
C ILE A 173 0.10 1.71 -0.94
N TRP A 174 0.75 1.76 0.22
CA TRP A 174 0.40 0.92 1.37
C TRP A 174 0.03 1.79 2.57
N PRO A 175 -1.20 1.70 3.10
CA PRO A 175 -1.42 2.05 4.49
C PRO A 175 -0.69 1.01 5.36
N TYR A 176 0.27 1.48 6.17
CA TYR A 176 1.24 0.69 6.92
C TYR A 176 0.64 -0.54 7.65
N ASP A 177 -0.56 -0.39 8.20
CA ASP A 177 -1.27 -1.44 8.94
C ASP A 177 -1.59 -2.71 8.15
N SER A 178 -1.78 -2.61 6.83
CA SER A 178 -2.18 -3.77 6.01
C SER A 178 -1.07 -4.83 5.96
N ILE A 179 0.19 -4.41 5.95
CA ILE A 179 1.36 -5.30 5.95
C ILE A 179 1.47 -6.03 7.29
N HIS A 180 1.29 -5.32 8.39
CA HIS A 180 1.30 -5.89 9.75
C HIS A 180 0.11 -6.81 10.01
N ALA A 181 -1.08 -6.47 9.52
CA ALA A 181 -2.23 -7.36 9.65
C ALA A 181 -1.99 -8.69 8.92
N LEU A 182 -1.44 -8.65 7.71
CA LEU A 182 -1.12 -9.87 6.95
C LEU A 182 0.01 -10.68 7.62
N ALA A 183 1.01 -9.99 8.18
CA ALA A 183 2.09 -10.59 8.96
C ALA A 183 1.57 -11.44 10.13
N GLU A 184 0.67 -10.87 10.93
CA GLU A 184 0.11 -11.56 12.09
C GLU A 184 -0.75 -12.77 11.69
N VAL A 185 -1.50 -12.67 10.58
CA VAL A 185 -2.25 -13.81 10.04
C VAL A 185 -1.31 -14.93 9.59
N ILE A 186 -0.21 -14.61 8.90
CA ILE A 186 0.80 -15.60 8.51
C ILE A 186 1.40 -16.27 9.75
N LYS A 187 1.75 -15.49 10.79
CA LYS A 187 2.29 -16.04 12.04
C LYS A 187 1.32 -16.98 12.73
N SER A 188 0.03 -16.65 12.73
CA SER A 188 -1.00 -17.48 13.35
C SER A 188 -1.30 -18.78 12.60
N THR A 189 -0.93 -18.87 11.32
CA THR A 189 -1.23 -20.02 10.44
C THR A 189 -0.02 -20.92 10.18
N ALA A 190 1.19 -20.41 10.43
CA ALA A 190 2.42 -21.20 10.42
C ALA A 190 2.57 -21.99 11.73
N SER A 191 3.17 -23.18 11.62
CA SER A 191 3.56 -24.01 12.76
C SER A 191 4.93 -23.58 13.30
N PRO A 192 5.25 -23.86 14.58
CA PRO A 192 6.59 -23.60 15.14
C PRO A 192 7.72 -24.25 14.33
N ASN A 193 7.47 -25.41 13.73
CA ASN A 193 8.45 -26.11 12.90
C ASN A 193 8.76 -25.36 11.60
N ASP A 194 7.78 -24.64 11.04
CA ASP A 194 8.02 -23.85 9.83
C ASP A 194 9.00 -22.72 10.13
N PHE A 195 8.84 -22.02 11.25
CA PHE A 195 9.76 -20.96 11.66
C PHE A 195 11.19 -21.44 11.88
N ASN A 196 11.35 -22.62 12.48
CA ASN A 196 12.67 -23.21 12.74
C ASN A 196 13.38 -23.68 11.46
N SER A 197 12.65 -23.86 10.36
CA SER A 197 13.19 -24.35 9.09
C SER A 197 13.81 -23.26 8.20
N ILE A 198 13.55 -21.99 8.49
CA ILE A 198 14.02 -20.84 7.70
C ILE A 198 15.23 -20.19 8.37
N LYS A 199 16.33 -20.04 7.63
CA LYS A 199 17.66 -19.74 8.20
C LYS A 199 18.07 -18.26 8.26
N HIS A 200 17.49 -17.40 7.42
CA HIS A 200 18.06 -16.06 7.18
C HIS A 200 17.03 -14.92 7.14
N TRP A 201 15.81 -15.21 6.70
CA TRP A 201 14.72 -14.25 6.64
C TRP A 201 13.58 -14.71 7.54
N GLY A 202 12.79 -13.80 8.10
CA GLY A 202 11.57 -14.23 8.80
C GLY A 202 10.66 -14.97 7.82
N LEU A 203 10.16 -16.16 8.18
CA LEU A 203 9.20 -16.93 7.36
C LEU A 203 8.07 -16.05 6.80
N GLU A 204 7.56 -15.15 7.65
CA GLU A 204 6.57 -14.15 7.30
C GLU A 204 6.97 -13.29 6.08
N TYR A 205 8.22 -12.83 6.02
CA TYR A 205 8.73 -12.03 4.91
C TYR A 205 8.66 -12.80 3.59
N LEU A 206 9.14 -14.05 3.59
CA LEU A 206 9.14 -14.90 2.40
C LEU A 206 7.72 -15.20 1.92
N ILE A 207 6.81 -15.53 2.85
CA ILE A 207 5.41 -15.80 2.55
C ILE A 207 4.69 -14.55 2.02
N ARG A 208 4.93 -13.35 2.57
CA ARG A 208 4.36 -12.10 2.01
C ARG A 208 4.83 -11.83 0.59
N GLY A 209 6.10 -12.13 0.30
CA GLY A 209 6.66 -12.07 -1.05
C GLY A 209 5.91 -13.01 -2.00
N GLU A 210 5.72 -14.27 -1.59
CA GLU A 210 4.94 -15.26 -2.35
C GLU A 210 3.48 -14.85 -2.55
N ILE A 211 2.80 -14.36 -1.51
CA ILE A 211 1.43 -13.82 -1.63
C ILE A 211 1.41 -12.72 -2.68
N THR A 212 2.35 -11.78 -2.63
CA THR A 212 2.45 -10.68 -3.60
C THR A 212 2.63 -11.20 -5.02
N TYR A 213 3.56 -12.14 -5.22
CA TYR A 213 3.82 -12.78 -6.50
C TYR A 213 2.57 -13.45 -7.10
N ARG A 214 1.87 -14.26 -6.30
CA ARG A 214 0.64 -14.96 -6.73
C ARG A 214 -0.46 -13.99 -7.09
N LEU A 215 -0.63 -12.93 -6.30
CA LEU A 215 -1.66 -11.90 -6.53
C LEU A 215 -1.36 -11.09 -7.79
N VAL A 216 -0.10 -10.68 -8.01
CA VAL A 216 0.33 -9.99 -9.23
C VAL A 216 0.02 -10.82 -10.47
N LYS A 217 0.34 -12.11 -10.45
CA LYS A 217 0.02 -13.04 -11.55
C LYS A 217 -1.49 -13.24 -11.74
N SER A 218 -2.22 -13.53 -10.67
CA SER A 218 -3.67 -13.83 -10.75
C SER A 218 -4.48 -12.63 -11.26
N CYS A 219 -4.03 -11.43 -10.91
CA CYS A 219 -4.69 -10.16 -11.21
C CYS A 219 -4.09 -9.43 -12.42
N ASN A 220 -3.13 -10.01 -13.13
CA ASN A 220 -2.46 -9.42 -14.29
C ASN A 220 -1.94 -7.99 -14.03
N ILE A 221 -1.31 -7.78 -12.87
CA ILE A 221 -0.82 -6.45 -12.46
C ILE A 221 0.55 -6.20 -13.09
N ASN A 222 0.57 -5.65 -14.30
CA ASN A 222 1.80 -5.39 -15.05
C ASN A 222 2.58 -4.18 -14.51
N GLY A 223 3.91 -4.19 -14.64
CA GLY A 223 4.77 -3.06 -14.28
C GLY A 223 4.94 -2.83 -12.77
N VAL A 224 4.38 -3.69 -11.93
CA VAL A 224 4.84 -3.85 -10.55
C VAL A 224 6.13 -4.65 -10.65
N ILE A 225 7.25 -3.96 -10.46
CA ILE A 225 8.56 -4.60 -10.46
C ILE A 225 8.53 -5.62 -9.31
N ALA A 226 8.56 -6.91 -9.67
CA ALA A 226 8.70 -8.01 -8.71
C ALA A 226 10.01 -7.89 -7.89
N ASP A 227 10.96 -7.08 -8.37
CA ASP A 227 12.21 -6.71 -7.71
C ASP A 227 12.05 -5.64 -6.60
N ARG A 228 10.83 -5.27 -6.17
CA ARG A 228 10.59 -4.26 -5.10
C ARG A 228 10.54 -4.85 -3.68
N VAL A 229 11.16 -6.01 -3.50
CA VAL A 229 11.31 -6.71 -2.22
C VAL A 229 12.79 -7.12 -2.08
N GLU A 230 13.68 -6.13 -2.26
CA GLU A 230 15.10 -6.26 -1.88
C GLU A 230 15.33 -5.71 -0.47
#